data_AF-A0A963G8P1-F1
#
_entry.id   AF-A0A963G8P1-F1
#
_cell.length_a   1.000
_cell.length_b   1.000
_cell.length_c   1.000
_cell.angle_alpha   90.00
_cell.angle_beta   90.00
_cell.angle_gamma   90.00
#
_symmetry.space_group_name_H-M   'P 1'
#
loop_
_entity.id
_entity.type
_entity.pdbx_description
1 polymer ?
#
loop_
_entity_poly.entity_id
_entity_poly.type
_entity_poly.pdbx_seq_one_letter_code
_entity_poly.pdbx_strand_id
1 'polypeptide(L)'
;MSKLSPLVHKLTLNGEFVEDFLAQKPLSFALGMLEYRKRRFAVLALRPLTSIPADIAVSGFKLGHSLLAEADCEVIHFAFDFAVFGAYDVLLNPQDPSVRAVVGSMLKQGLYFILTMGPADVVTVFREGFNQQDLVALKSNMRRIRRSSTTEMQYAQVLSQFRLRPDPPGSILDWVCRDKPAYLDPTQIPIELSSAPPDRLTTADAAELRELAGQLDARVKELERAGADDRELFLSMTDQLAIFKELLNEAGEDGMSVLYEEYSGLSRYAKLLAQVTLAIRTSAMKALH
;
A
#
# COMPACT_ATOMS: atom_id res chain seq x y z
N MET A 1 -5.92 4.67 -10.18
CA MET A 1 -6.64 3.42 -9.88
C MET A 1 -5.77 2.66 -8.92
N SER A 2 -6.34 2.17 -7.82
CA SER A 2 -5.60 1.37 -6.86
C SER A 2 -5.26 0.00 -7.44
N LYS A 3 -4.13 -0.58 -7.02
CA LYS A 3 -3.73 -1.94 -7.43
C LYS A 3 -3.90 -2.92 -6.27
N LEU A 4 -4.43 -4.10 -6.57
CA LEU A 4 -4.37 -5.23 -5.65
C LEU A 4 -2.89 -5.55 -5.39
N SER A 5 -2.51 -5.83 -4.14
CA SER A 5 -1.18 -6.39 -3.86
C SER A 5 -1.36 -7.75 -3.21
N PRO A 6 -0.87 -8.85 -3.82
CA PRO A 6 -0.74 -10.10 -3.08
C PRO A 6 0.18 -9.84 -1.88
N LEU A 7 -0.20 -10.35 -0.71
CA LEU A 7 0.61 -10.31 0.51
C LEU A 7 1.85 -11.19 0.31
N VAL A 8 2.88 -10.69 -0.39
CA VAL A 8 4.19 -11.35 -0.54
C VAL A 8 5.06 -11.14 0.71
N HIS A 9 4.72 -10.15 1.53
CA HIS A 9 5.39 -9.89 2.80
C HIS A 9 4.38 -9.74 3.93
N LYS A 10 4.81 -10.14 5.14
CA LYS A 10 4.03 -10.02 6.37
C LYS A 10 3.57 -8.58 6.59
N LEU A 11 2.26 -8.40 6.74
CA LEU A 11 1.67 -7.17 7.24
C LEU A 11 1.29 -7.41 8.70
N THR A 12 1.79 -6.57 9.59
CA THR A 12 1.48 -6.69 11.03
C THR A 12 0.60 -5.53 11.46
N LEU A 13 -0.51 -5.85 12.11
CA LEU A 13 -1.44 -4.89 12.71
C LEU A 13 -1.47 -5.07 14.23
N ASN A 14 -2.01 -4.08 14.92
CA ASN A 14 -2.37 -4.23 16.32
C ASN A 14 -3.56 -5.20 16.43
N GLY A 15 -3.46 -6.19 17.31
CA GLY A 15 -4.44 -7.26 17.44
C GLY A 15 -5.75 -6.79 18.04
N GLU A 16 -5.69 -5.94 19.07
CA GLU A 16 -6.89 -5.33 19.67
C GLU A 16 -7.61 -4.45 18.65
N PHE A 17 -6.88 -3.74 17.78
CA PHE A 17 -7.49 -2.99 16.68
C PHE A 17 -8.29 -3.91 15.75
N VAL A 18 -7.71 -5.03 15.34
CA VAL A 18 -8.37 -5.99 14.44
C VAL A 18 -9.58 -6.60 15.12
N GLU A 19 -9.46 -7.08 16.35
CA GLU A 19 -10.56 -7.70 17.11
C GLU A 19 -11.72 -6.72 17.32
N ASP A 20 -11.44 -5.52 17.83
CA ASP A 20 -12.48 -4.52 18.09
C ASP A 20 -13.15 -4.03 16.81
N PHE A 21 -12.37 -3.90 15.72
CA PHE A 21 -12.93 -3.53 14.42
C PHE A 21 -13.81 -4.64 13.84
N LEU A 22 -13.40 -5.91 13.99
CA LEU A 22 -14.19 -7.04 13.53
C LEU A 22 -15.47 -7.26 14.35
N ALA A 23 -15.48 -6.81 15.61
CA ALA A 23 -16.67 -6.80 16.46
C ALA A 23 -17.70 -5.71 16.08
N GLN A 24 -17.32 -4.73 15.25
CA GLN A 24 -18.25 -3.70 14.79
C GLN A 24 -19.20 -4.23 13.71
N LYS A 25 -20.35 -3.55 13.58
CA LYS A 25 -21.33 -3.86 12.54
C LYS A 25 -20.74 -3.62 11.14
N PRO A 26 -21.18 -4.35 10.10
CA PRO A 26 -20.86 -3.98 8.73
C PRO A 26 -21.26 -2.53 8.41
N LEU A 27 -20.64 -1.97 7.37
CA LEU A 27 -20.62 -0.54 7.05
C LEU A 27 -19.86 0.29 8.10
N SER A 28 -18.74 -0.24 8.58
CA SER A 28 -17.82 0.45 9.49
C SER A 28 -16.50 0.78 8.84
N PHE A 29 -15.84 1.82 9.35
CA PHE A 29 -14.53 2.27 8.93
C PHE A 29 -13.62 2.53 10.14
N ALA A 30 -12.35 2.15 10.06
CA ALA A 30 -11.38 2.44 11.09
C ALA A 30 -10.04 2.90 10.51
N LEU A 31 -9.31 3.69 11.29
CA LEU A 31 -7.95 4.13 10.99
C LEU A 31 -6.97 3.36 11.86
N GLY A 32 -5.85 2.95 11.26
CA GLY A 32 -4.81 2.23 11.96
C GLY A 32 -3.42 2.49 11.38
N MET A 33 -2.44 1.81 11.95
CA MET A 33 -1.10 1.70 11.39
C MET A 33 -0.76 0.23 11.23
N LEU A 34 -0.09 -0.11 10.14
CA LEU A 34 0.50 -1.44 9.96
C LEU A 34 2.01 -1.35 9.86
N GLU A 35 2.68 -2.44 10.21
CA GLU A 35 4.06 -2.66 9.88
C GLU A 35 4.19 -3.45 8.57
N TYR A 36 4.99 -2.91 7.65
CA TYR A 36 5.40 -3.57 6.42
C TYR A 36 6.90 -3.34 6.24
N ARG A 37 7.67 -4.42 6.06
CA ARG A 37 9.14 -4.36 5.93
C ARG A 37 9.82 -3.55 7.06
N LYS A 38 9.39 -3.77 8.31
CA LYS A 38 9.87 -3.07 9.54
C LYS A 38 9.64 -1.54 9.53
N ARG A 39 8.72 -1.06 8.70
CA ARG A 39 8.32 0.34 8.63
C ARG A 39 6.82 0.45 8.89
N ARG A 40 6.42 1.51 9.58
CA ARG A 40 5.01 1.77 9.91
C ARG A 40 4.34 2.60 8.81
N PHE A 41 3.21 2.14 8.30
CA PHE A 41 2.42 2.82 7.27
C PHE A 41 0.98 3.01 7.73
N ALA A 42 0.35 4.04 7.18
CA ALA A 42 -1.06 4.34 7.42
C ALA A 42 -1.97 3.25 6.84
N VAL A 43 -3.06 2.97 7.56
CA VAL A 43 -4.10 2.01 7.16
C VAL A 43 -5.47 2.65 7.26
N LEU A 44 -6.26 2.45 6.20
CA LEU A 44 -7.68 2.76 6.16
C LEU A 44 -8.43 1.44 6.01
N ALA A 45 -9.15 1.01 7.05
CA ALA A 45 -9.85 -0.26 7.07
C ALA A 45 -11.35 -0.05 6.87
N LEU A 46 -11.93 -0.75 5.90
CA LEU A 46 -13.35 -0.73 5.57
C LEU A 46 -13.95 -2.10 5.88
N ARG A 47 -15.16 -2.12 6.42
CA ARG A 47 -15.96 -3.33 6.61
C ARG A 47 -17.24 -3.20 5.78
N PRO A 48 -17.22 -3.54 4.48
CA PRO A 48 -18.42 -3.51 3.65
C PRO A 48 -19.45 -4.55 4.11
N LEU A 49 -20.70 -4.43 3.64
CA LEU A 49 -21.78 -5.38 3.97
C LEU A 49 -21.51 -6.79 3.46
N THR A 50 -20.88 -6.88 2.29
CA THR A 50 -20.47 -8.12 1.64
C THR A 50 -18.99 -8.04 1.28
N SER A 51 -18.32 -9.18 1.21
CA SER A 51 -16.93 -9.22 0.73
C SER A 51 -16.84 -8.68 -0.70
N ILE A 52 -15.76 -7.95 -1.00
CA ILE A 52 -15.50 -7.46 -2.35
C ILE A 52 -15.12 -8.66 -3.24
N PRO A 53 -15.83 -8.90 -4.36
CA PRO A 53 -15.49 -9.95 -5.29
C PRO A 53 -14.06 -9.83 -5.83
N ALA A 54 -13.41 -10.96 -6.11
CA ALA A 54 -12.00 -10.99 -6.49
C ALA A 54 -11.72 -10.24 -7.81
N ASP A 55 -12.61 -10.32 -8.79
CA ASP A 55 -12.53 -9.59 -10.07
C ASP A 55 -12.60 -8.07 -9.88
N ILE A 56 -13.42 -7.61 -8.93
CA ILE A 56 -13.52 -6.19 -8.57
C ILE A 56 -12.29 -5.76 -7.78
N ALA A 57 -11.82 -6.60 -6.85
CA ALA A 57 -10.60 -6.35 -6.09
C ALA A 57 -9.37 -6.22 -7.01
N VAL A 58 -9.24 -7.08 -8.03
CA VAL A 58 -8.17 -6.97 -9.04
C VAL A 58 -8.26 -5.67 -9.84
N SER A 59 -9.49 -5.24 -10.15
CA SER A 59 -9.74 -3.97 -10.86
C SER A 59 -9.44 -2.74 -10.01
N GLY A 60 -9.37 -2.90 -8.69
CA GLY A 60 -9.14 -1.82 -7.74
C GLY A 60 -10.35 -0.92 -7.52
N PHE A 61 -10.09 0.29 -7.05
CA PHE A 61 -11.05 1.32 -6.75
C PHE A 61 -10.48 2.71 -7.08
N LYS A 62 -11.36 3.71 -7.06
CA LYS A 62 -10.98 5.12 -7.10
C LYS A 62 -11.08 5.72 -5.70
N LEU A 63 -10.00 6.36 -5.26
CA LEU A 63 -9.99 7.13 -4.02
C LEU A 63 -10.26 8.60 -4.31
N GLY A 64 -11.41 9.09 -3.85
CA GLY A 64 -11.69 10.50 -3.66
C GLY A 64 -11.27 10.96 -2.27
N HIS A 65 -10.77 12.19 -2.16
CA HIS A 65 -10.56 12.86 -0.89
C HIS A 65 -10.87 14.34 -0.99
N SER A 66 -11.40 14.91 0.08
CA SER A 66 -11.68 16.33 0.17
C SER A 66 -11.64 16.79 1.63
N LEU A 67 -11.57 18.12 1.82
CA LEU A 67 -11.83 18.73 3.10
C LEU A 67 -13.17 19.45 3.01
N LEU A 68 -14.16 18.95 3.73
CA LEU A 68 -15.42 19.66 3.94
C LEU A 68 -15.14 20.72 4.99
N ALA A 69 -15.22 21.99 4.58
CA ALA A 69 -14.87 23.09 5.46
C ALA A 69 -15.94 24.18 5.38
N GLU A 70 -16.56 24.47 6.51
CA GLU A 70 -17.50 25.57 6.67
C GLU A 70 -17.10 26.37 7.91
N ALA A 71 -16.76 27.65 7.71
CA ALA A 71 -16.19 28.53 8.73
C ALA A 71 -15.01 27.87 9.49
N ASP A 72 -15.16 27.66 10.80
CA ASP A 72 -14.17 27.07 11.71
C ASP A 72 -14.36 25.56 11.95
N CYS A 73 -15.19 24.90 11.13
CA CYS A 73 -15.37 23.45 11.14
C CYS A 73 -14.69 22.85 9.91
N GLU A 74 -13.81 21.88 10.15
CA GLU A 74 -13.19 21.05 9.13
C GLU A 74 -13.48 19.57 9.37
N VAL A 75 -13.91 18.88 8.31
CA VAL A 75 -14.13 17.43 8.31
C VAL A 75 -13.44 16.85 7.08
N ILE A 76 -12.60 15.84 7.30
CA ILE A 76 -11.96 15.12 6.20
C ILE A 76 -12.95 14.14 5.63
N HIS A 77 -13.05 14.10 4.30
CA HIS A 77 -13.90 13.17 3.58
C HIS A 77 -13.05 12.27 2.70
N PHE A 78 -13.24 10.96 2.81
CA PHE A 78 -12.75 9.97 1.86
C PHE A 78 -13.91 9.27 1.17
N ALA A 79 -13.82 9.13 -0.15
CA ALA A 79 -14.76 8.40 -0.98
C ALA A 79 -14.03 7.24 -1.67
N PHE A 80 -14.57 6.03 -1.58
CA PHE A 80 -14.03 4.81 -2.16
C PHE A 80 -15.03 4.28 -3.17
N ASP A 81 -14.70 4.35 -4.46
CA ASP A 81 -15.55 3.85 -5.55
C ASP A 81 -14.97 2.55 -6.11
N PHE A 82 -15.53 1.42 -5.68
CA PHE A 82 -15.27 0.10 -6.22
C PHE A 82 -16.25 -0.12 -7.37
N ALA A 83 -15.78 0.12 -8.60
CA ALA A 83 -16.61 0.14 -9.79
C ALA A 83 -17.58 -1.06 -9.86
N VAL A 84 -18.85 -0.79 -10.12
CA VAL A 84 -19.96 -1.79 -10.19
C VAL A 84 -20.34 -2.43 -8.84
N PHE A 85 -19.43 -2.49 -7.86
CA PHE A 85 -19.71 -3.05 -6.53
C PHE A 85 -20.40 -2.05 -5.60
N GLY A 86 -19.84 -0.84 -5.49
CA GLY A 86 -20.36 0.17 -4.58
C GLY A 86 -19.41 1.31 -4.32
N ALA A 87 -20.00 2.45 -3.98
CA ALA A 87 -19.30 3.62 -3.47
C ALA A 87 -19.50 3.71 -1.95
N TYR A 88 -18.44 4.06 -1.23
CA TYR A 88 -18.43 4.23 0.21
C TYR A 88 -17.82 5.56 0.59
N ASP A 89 -18.46 6.24 1.54
CA ASP A 89 -17.99 7.54 2.02
C ASP A 89 -17.71 7.46 3.51
N VAL A 90 -16.66 8.13 3.97
CA VAL A 90 -16.39 8.29 5.39
C VAL A 90 -15.96 9.70 5.69
N LEU A 91 -16.51 10.22 6.79
CA LEU A 91 -16.13 11.50 7.35
C LEU A 91 -15.30 11.28 8.62
N LEU A 92 -14.27 12.09 8.78
CA LEU A 92 -13.32 11.99 9.88
C LEU A 92 -13.11 13.36 10.52
N ASN A 93 -13.10 13.39 11.86
CA ASN A 93 -12.81 14.59 12.61
C ASN A 93 -11.28 14.81 12.67
N PRO A 94 -10.71 15.84 12.00
CA PRO A 94 -9.28 16.12 12.03
C PRO A 94 -8.75 16.58 13.39
N GLN A 95 -9.62 16.84 14.38
CA GLN A 95 -9.19 17.08 15.76
C GLN A 95 -8.70 15.80 16.45
N ASP A 96 -9.21 14.62 16.05
CA ASP A 96 -8.86 13.34 16.64
C ASP A 96 -7.36 13.01 16.41
N PRO A 97 -6.61 12.60 17.46
CA PRO A 97 -5.19 12.30 17.35
C PRO A 97 -4.84 11.19 16.35
N SER A 98 -5.68 10.16 16.25
CA SER A 98 -5.51 9.04 15.33
C SER A 98 -5.70 9.49 13.88
N VAL A 99 -6.70 10.33 13.62
CA VAL A 99 -6.89 10.94 12.30
C VAL A 99 -5.65 11.73 11.88
N ARG A 100 -5.12 12.58 12.78
CA ARG A 100 -3.90 13.37 12.50
C ARG A 100 -2.68 12.50 12.25
N ALA A 101 -2.49 11.46 13.07
CA ALA A 101 -1.35 10.55 12.94
C ALA A 101 -1.39 9.78 11.61
N VAL A 102 -2.55 9.21 11.26
CA VAL A 102 -2.71 8.41 10.05
C VAL A 102 -2.63 9.28 8.80
N VAL A 103 -3.38 10.37 8.71
CA VAL A 103 -3.34 11.30 7.56
C VAL A 103 -1.95 11.94 7.41
N GLY A 104 -1.31 12.30 8.53
CA GLY A 104 0.06 12.81 8.52
C GLY A 104 1.05 11.77 7.98
N SER A 105 0.89 10.50 8.34
CA SER A 105 1.71 9.40 7.84
C SER A 105 1.49 9.17 6.34
N MET A 106 0.24 9.13 5.87
CA MET A 106 -0.09 9.00 4.43
C MET A 106 0.63 10.05 3.60
N LEU A 107 0.62 11.30 4.07
CA LEU A 107 1.15 12.44 3.34
C LEU A 107 2.67 12.57 3.41
N LYS A 108 3.26 12.20 4.56
CA LYS A 108 4.71 12.18 4.74
C LYS A 108 5.36 11.06 3.93
N GLN A 109 4.74 9.88 3.92
CA GLN A 109 5.34 8.69 3.34
C GLN A 109 4.93 8.47 1.88
N GLY A 110 3.78 9.01 1.46
CA GLY A 110 3.24 8.81 0.12
C GLY A 110 2.85 7.35 -0.17
N LEU A 111 2.87 6.49 0.84
CA LEU A 111 2.50 5.08 0.79
C LEU A 111 1.58 4.78 1.98
N TYR A 112 0.45 4.13 1.70
CA TYR A 112 -0.55 3.74 2.67
C TYR A 112 -1.31 2.50 2.16
N PHE A 113 -2.05 1.86 3.04
CA PHE A 113 -2.76 0.63 2.76
C PHE A 113 -4.26 0.81 3.00
N ILE A 114 -5.05 0.15 2.16
CA ILE A 114 -6.49 0.06 2.32
C ILE A 114 -6.84 -1.41 2.53
N LEU A 115 -7.55 -1.69 3.61
CA LEU A 115 -7.99 -3.04 3.96
C LEU A 115 -9.50 -3.11 3.81
N THR A 116 -10.01 -4.14 3.17
CA THR A 116 -11.45 -4.42 3.17
C THR A 116 -11.69 -5.76 3.82
N MET A 117 -12.44 -5.76 4.93
CA MET A 117 -12.70 -6.95 5.73
C MET A 117 -14.17 -7.33 5.56
N GLY A 118 -14.41 -8.41 4.81
CA GLY A 118 -15.77 -8.94 4.64
C GLY A 118 -16.20 -9.83 5.81
N PRO A 119 -17.47 -10.27 5.86
CA PRO A 119 -17.99 -11.12 6.93
C PRO A 119 -17.42 -12.55 6.96
N ALA A 120 -16.56 -12.93 6.03
CA ALA A 120 -16.00 -14.29 5.88
C ALA A 120 -14.54 -14.40 6.37
N ASP A 121 -14.08 -13.49 7.24
CA ASP A 121 -12.69 -13.39 7.71
C ASP A 121 -11.62 -13.25 6.60
N VAL A 122 -12.06 -12.95 5.37
CA VAL A 122 -11.18 -12.65 4.24
C VAL A 122 -10.91 -11.15 4.25
N VAL A 123 -9.61 -10.82 4.31
CA VAL A 123 -9.11 -9.46 4.20
C VAL A 123 -8.52 -9.26 2.81
N THR A 124 -9.07 -8.30 2.06
CA THR A 124 -8.45 -7.82 0.82
C THR A 124 -7.57 -6.63 1.14
N VAL A 125 -6.35 -6.62 0.61
CA VAL A 125 -5.38 -5.55 0.82
C VAL A 125 -5.09 -4.84 -0.49
N PHE A 126 -5.20 -3.53 -0.46
CA PHE A 126 -4.80 -2.62 -1.52
C PHE A 126 -3.63 -1.79 -1.02
N ARG A 127 -2.60 -1.65 -1.86
CA ARG A 127 -1.42 -0.84 -1.56
C ARG A 127 -1.46 0.39 -2.44
N GLU A 128 -1.62 1.55 -1.81
CA GLU A 128 -1.65 2.83 -2.50
C GLU A 128 -0.37 3.62 -2.27
N GLY A 129 0.21 4.14 -3.35
CA GLY A 129 1.31 5.10 -3.29
C GLY A 129 2.03 5.27 -4.62
N PHE A 130 2.98 6.21 -4.65
CA PHE A 130 3.91 6.52 -5.74
C PHE A 130 3.45 7.45 -6.89
N ASN A 131 2.22 7.97 -6.91
CA ASN A 131 1.87 9.02 -7.89
C ASN A 131 1.91 10.44 -7.28
N GLN A 132 2.57 11.38 -7.98
CA GLN A 132 2.69 12.78 -7.53
C GLN A 132 1.33 13.50 -7.38
N GLN A 133 0.28 13.01 -8.06
CA GLN A 133 -1.09 13.53 -8.01
C GLN A 133 -1.93 12.96 -6.84
N ASP A 134 -1.38 12.04 -6.05
CA ASP A 134 -2.13 11.46 -4.93
C ASP A 134 -2.27 12.45 -3.77
N LEU A 135 -3.46 12.50 -3.17
CA LEU A 135 -3.79 13.28 -1.97
C LEU A 135 -3.67 14.82 -2.12
N VAL A 136 -3.77 15.37 -3.33
CA VAL A 136 -3.62 16.83 -3.58
C VAL A 136 -4.53 17.68 -2.67
N ALA A 137 -5.80 17.31 -2.51
CA ALA A 137 -6.71 18.08 -1.66
C ALA A 137 -6.27 18.08 -0.19
N LEU A 138 -5.79 16.94 0.32
CA LEU A 138 -5.28 16.84 1.69
C LEU A 138 -3.94 17.58 1.86
N LYS A 139 -3.03 17.50 0.87
CA LYS A 139 -1.75 18.25 0.87
C LYS A 139 -2.00 19.74 0.97
N SER A 140 -2.87 20.27 0.11
CA SER A 140 -3.21 21.70 0.05
C SER A 140 -3.88 22.21 1.33
N ASN A 141 -4.60 21.34 2.05
CA ASN A 141 -5.33 21.69 3.27
C ASN A 141 -4.63 21.25 4.57
N MET A 142 -3.40 20.72 4.50
CA MET A 142 -2.67 20.16 5.64
C MET A 142 -2.55 21.12 6.83
N ARG A 143 -2.31 22.42 6.57
CA ARG A 143 -2.23 23.43 7.63
C ARG A 143 -3.55 23.57 8.41
N ARG A 144 -4.69 23.48 7.72
CA ARG A 144 -6.02 23.54 8.33
C ARG A 144 -6.31 22.28 9.13
N ILE A 145 -6.10 21.11 8.52
CA ILE A 145 -6.28 19.80 9.17
C ILE A 145 -5.51 19.73 10.50
N ARG A 146 -4.23 20.15 10.52
CA ARG A 146 -3.41 20.12 11.74
C ARG A 146 -3.86 21.08 12.83
N ARG A 147 -4.54 22.17 12.46
CA ARG A 147 -4.98 23.22 13.39
C ARG A 147 -6.46 23.14 13.72
N SER A 148 -7.18 22.19 13.13
CA SER A 148 -8.61 22.09 13.29
C SER A 148 -8.98 21.92 14.76
N SER A 149 -9.98 22.70 15.17
CA SER A 149 -10.61 22.67 16.48
C SER A 149 -12.06 22.17 16.37
N THR A 150 -12.35 21.34 15.37
CA THR A 150 -13.68 20.79 15.12
C THR A 150 -14.14 19.93 16.29
N THR A 151 -15.11 20.45 17.03
CA THR A 151 -15.72 19.75 18.16
C THR A 151 -16.55 18.56 17.68
N GLU A 152 -16.76 17.57 18.56
CA GLU A 152 -17.63 16.42 18.26
C GLU A 152 -19.06 16.84 17.87
N MET A 153 -19.57 17.94 18.44
CA MET A 153 -20.89 18.46 18.09
C MET A 153 -20.93 18.99 16.66
N GLN A 154 -19.91 19.75 16.23
CA GLN A 154 -19.79 20.24 14.86
C GLN A 154 -19.61 19.08 13.88
N TYR A 155 -18.75 18.11 14.21
CA TYR A 155 -18.55 16.91 13.42
C TYR A 155 -19.85 16.11 13.25
N ALA A 156 -20.59 15.87 14.34
CA ALA A 156 -21.87 15.16 14.29
C ALA A 156 -22.91 15.90 13.44
N GLN A 157 -22.94 17.23 13.50
CA GLN A 157 -23.80 18.05 12.65
C GLN A 157 -23.46 17.88 11.16
N VAL A 158 -22.19 18.02 10.78
CA VAL A 158 -21.74 17.82 9.38
C VAL A 158 -22.05 16.40 8.92
N LEU A 159 -21.80 15.38 9.75
CA LEU A 159 -22.13 13.99 9.44
C LEU A 159 -23.63 13.79 9.22
N SER A 160 -24.48 14.38 10.05
CA SER A 160 -25.93 14.29 9.90
C SER A 160 -26.43 14.93 8.60
N GLN A 161 -25.85 16.07 8.21
CA GLN A 161 -26.20 16.77 6.97
C GLN A 161 -25.72 15.98 5.74
N PHE A 162 -24.49 15.47 5.78
CA PHE A 162 -23.93 14.66 4.70
C PHE A 162 -24.74 13.37 4.49
N ARG A 163 -25.26 12.76 5.55
CA ARG A 163 -26.16 11.59 5.46
C ARG A 163 -27.46 11.84 4.71
N LEU A 164 -27.97 13.07 4.73
CA LEU A 164 -29.19 13.40 4.00
C LEU A 164 -28.95 13.48 2.49
N ARG A 165 -27.74 13.88 2.07
CA ARG A 165 -27.37 14.04 0.67
C ARG A 165 -25.86 13.87 0.48
N PRO A 166 -25.37 12.62 0.42
CA PRO A 166 -23.96 12.35 0.16
C PRO A 166 -23.56 12.87 -1.21
N ASP A 167 -22.42 13.56 -1.29
CA ASP A 167 -21.80 13.99 -2.55
C ASP A 167 -20.30 13.68 -2.52
N PRO A 168 -19.80 12.71 -3.31
CA PRO A 168 -20.55 11.92 -4.28
C PRO A 168 -21.54 10.94 -3.60
N PRO A 169 -22.51 10.36 -4.34
CA PRO A 169 -23.42 9.37 -3.79
C PRO A 169 -22.69 8.08 -3.38
N GLY A 170 -22.92 7.62 -2.16
CA GLY A 170 -22.36 6.36 -1.65
C GLY A 170 -22.91 5.98 -0.28
N SER A 171 -22.53 4.79 0.17
CA SER A 171 -22.88 4.27 1.49
C SER A 171 -21.96 4.86 2.54
N ILE A 172 -22.52 5.60 3.49
CA ILE A 172 -21.72 6.21 4.55
C ILE A 172 -21.30 5.14 5.56
N LEU A 173 -19.99 5.01 5.76
CA LEU A 173 -19.40 4.14 6.75
C LEU A 173 -19.37 4.86 8.12
N ASP A 174 -19.71 4.13 9.17
CA ASP A 174 -19.54 4.58 10.54
C ASP A 174 -18.05 4.54 10.92
N TRP A 175 -17.48 5.69 11.26
CA TRP A 175 -16.12 5.73 11.79
C TRP A 175 -16.09 5.24 13.24
N VAL A 176 -15.46 4.08 13.43
CA VAL A 176 -15.36 3.33 14.68
C VAL A 176 -13.91 3.29 15.19
N CYS A 177 -13.69 2.66 16.35
CA CYS A 177 -12.37 2.54 16.99
C CYS A 177 -11.67 3.90 17.24
N ARG A 178 -12.47 4.93 17.56
CA ARG A 178 -12.04 6.33 17.81
C ARG A 178 -11.29 6.46 19.14
N ASP A 179 -10.46 7.49 19.26
CA ASP A 179 -9.78 7.87 20.51
C ASP A 179 -8.90 6.79 21.17
N LYS A 180 -8.47 5.77 20.42
CA LYS A 180 -7.61 4.68 20.92
C LYS A 180 -6.20 4.75 20.32
N PRO A 181 -5.29 5.59 20.83
CA PRO A 181 -3.95 5.76 20.25
C PRO A 181 -3.10 4.49 20.30
N ALA A 182 -3.38 3.56 21.23
CA ALA A 182 -2.71 2.26 21.31
C ALA A 182 -2.86 1.44 20.01
N TYR A 183 -3.97 1.62 19.29
CA TYR A 183 -4.23 0.91 18.02
C TYR A 183 -3.29 1.31 16.89
N LEU A 184 -2.58 2.43 17.05
CA LEU A 184 -1.59 2.91 16.09
C LEU A 184 -0.21 2.27 16.29
N ASP A 185 -0.03 1.45 17.33
CA ASP A 185 1.20 0.67 17.51
C ASP A 185 1.00 -0.79 17.09
N PRO A 186 1.47 -1.18 15.88
CA PRO A 186 1.35 -2.55 15.39
C PRO A 186 2.27 -3.54 16.13
N THR A 187 3.18 -3.07 16.99
CA THR A 187 4.06 -3.93 17.79
C THR A 187 3.41 -4.38 19.10
N GLN A 188 2.37 -3.67 19.54
CA GLN A 188 1.57 -4.04 20.69
C GLN A 188 0.53 -5.08 20.27
N ILE A 189 0.68 -6.31 20.77
CA ILE A 189 -0.17 -7.47 20.43
C ILE A 189 -0.23 -7.69 18.91
N PRO A 190 0.86 -8.13 18.26
CA PRO A 190 0.92 -8.19 16.81
C PRO A 190 0.01 -9.30 16.25
N ILE A 191 -0.84 -8.95 15.29
CA ILE A 191 -1.51 -9.89 14.40
C ILE A 191 -0.88 -9.78 13.01
N GLU A 192 -0.44 -10.92 12.48
CA GLU A 192 0.08 -11.02 11.12
C GLU A 192 -1.07 -11.35 10.15
N LEU A 193 -1.25 -10.50 9.14
CA LEU A 193 -1.99 -10.88 7.94
C LEU A 193 -1.02 -11.68 7.06
N SER A 194 -1.44 -12.89 6.70
CA SER A 194 -0.76 -13.74 5.72
C SER A 194 -1.65 -13.86 4.49
N SER A 195 -1.06 -13.88 3.29
CA SER A 195 -1.81 -14.33 2.12
C SER A 195 -2.25 -15.79 2.34
N ALA A 196 -3.40 -16.16 1.78
CA ALA A 196 -3.66 -17.56 1.46
C ALA A 196 -2.53 -18.07 0.54
N PRO A 197 -2.14 -19.36 0.60
CA PRO A 197 -1.10 -19.91 -0.27
C PRO A 197 -1.41 -19.55 -1.73
N PRO A 198 -0.37 -19.28 -2.55
CA PRO A 198 -0.52 -18.58 -3.82
C PRO A 198 -1.19 -19.51 -4.83
N ASP A 199 -2.51 -19.56 -4.83
CA ASP A 199 -3.23 -19.99 -6.02
C ASP A 199 -3.37 -18.76 -6.92
N ARG A 200 -2.33 -18.59 -7.74
CA ARG A 200 -2.18 -17.66 -8.85
C ARG A 200 -1.81 -16.21 -8.46
N LEU A 201 -0.54 -15.87 -8.75
CA LEU A 201 -0.15 -14.52 -9.18
C LEU A 201 -1.27 -13.96 -10.06
N THR A 202 -1.82 -12.81 -9.70
CA THR A 202 -2.77 -12.14 -10.59
C THR A 202 -2.04 -11.77 -11.88
N THR A 203 -2.76 -11.75 -13.00
CA THR A 203 -2.16 -11.47 -14.32
C THR A 203 -1.51 -10.09 -14.41
N ALA A 204 -1.92 -9.15 -13.54
CA ALA A 204 -1.39 -7.80 -13.45
C ALA A 204 -0.02 -7.74 -12.77
N ASP A 205 0.17 -8.46 -11.65
CA ASP A 205 1.47 -8.53 -10.96
C ASP A 205 2.51 -9.25 -11.82
N ALA A 206 2.06 -10.30 -12.52
CA ALA A 206 2.89 -11.02 -13.47
C ALA A 206 3.25 -10.16 -14.70
N ALA A 207 2.49 -9.10 -15.01
CA ALA A 207 2.82 -8.16 -16.09
C ALA A 207 3.82 -7.10 -15.63
N GLU A 208 3.67 -6.56 -14.42
CA GLU A 208 4.58 -5.55 -13.85
C GLU A 208 5.96 -6.13 -13.56
N LEU A 209 6.03 -7.35 -13.00
CA LEU A 209 7.30 -8.07 -12.83
C LEU A 209 7.98 -8.34 -14.18
N ARG A 210 7.19 -8.68 -15.21
CA ARG A 210 7.70 -8.85 -16.58
C ARG A 210 8.15 -7.55 -17.21
N GLU A 211 7.52 -6.43 -16.90
CA GLU A 211 7.95 -5.11 -17.37
C GLU A 211 9.31 -4.74 -16.78
N LEU A 212 9.48 -4.87 -15.46
CA LEU A 212 10.76 -4.63 -14.79
C LEU A 212 11.86 -5.59 -15.29
N ALA A 213 11.53 -6.88 -15.43
CA ALA A 213 12.44 -7.87 -16.01
C ALA A 213 12.82 -7.51 -17.45
N GLY A 214 11.85 -7.07 -18.26
CA GLY A 214 12.05 -6.63 -19.64
C GLY A 214 12.92 -5.38 -19.75
N GLN A 215 12.77 -4.41 -18.85
CA GLN A 215 13.62 -3.22 -18.81
C GLN A 215 15.09 -3.58 -18.53
N LEU A 216 15.33 -4.43 -17.53
CA LEU A 216 16.67 -4.93 -17.21
C LEU A 216 17.28 -5.74 -18.36
N ASP A 217 16.50 -6.64 -18.95
CA ASP A 217 16.91 -7.47 -20.08
C ASP A 217 17.27 -6.64 -21.32
N ALA A 218 16.42 -5.68 -21.69
CA ALA A 218 16.65 -4.80 -22.82
C ALA A 218 17.96 -4.03 -22.64
N ARG A 219 18.19 -3.48 -21.44
CA ARG A 219 19.41 -2.73 -21.14
C ARG A 219 20.67 -3.59 -21.25
N VAL A 220 20.62 -4.81 -20.72
CA VAL A 220 21.73 -5.76 -20.84
C VAL A 220 22.02 -6.07 -22.30
N LYS A 221 21.00 -6.39 -23.10
CA LYS A 221 21.14 -6.70 -24.53
C LYS A 221 21.65 -5.52 -25.35
N GLU A 222 21.29 -4.29 -25.00
CA GLU A 222 21.85 -3.08 -25.62
C GLU A 222 23.36 -2.97 -25.39
N LEU A 223 23.80 -3.16 -24.14
CA LEU A 223 25.23 -3.10 -23.79
C LEU A 223 26.02 -4.22 -24.48
N GLU A 224 25.47 -5.43 -24.55
CA GLU A 224 26.08 -6.53 -25.28
C GLU A 224 26.23 -6.24 -26.77
N ARG A 225 25.20 -5.66 -27.41
CA ARG A 225 25.26 -5.26 -28.83
C ARG A 225 26.28 -4.15 -29.07
N ALA A 226 26.51 -3.29 -28.07
CA ALA A 226 27.57 -2.28 -28.09
C ALA A 226 28.98 -2.87 -27.87
N GLY A 227 29.08 -4.18 -27.61
CA GLY A 227 30.35 -4.87 -27.38
C GLY A 227 30.90 -4.72 -25.97
N ALA A 228 30.06 -4.32 -24.99
CA ALA A 228 30.50 -4.15 -23.61
C ALA A 228 30.97 -5.48 -23.01
N ASP A 229 32.14 -5.46 -22.36
CA ASP A 229 32.63 -6.59 -21.59
C ASP A 229 31.91 -6.71 -20.23
N ASP A 230 32.16 -7.79 -19.48
CA ASP A 230 31.49 -8.04 -18.20
C ASP A 230 31.74 -6.94 -17.14
N ARG A 231 32.89 -6.25 -17.20
CA ARG A 231 33.20 -5.14 -16.28
C ARG A 231 32.43 -3.89 -16.66
N GLU A 232 32.42 -3.54 -17.93
CA GLU A 232 31.67 -2.40 -18.47
C GLU A 232 30.16 -2.58 -18.28
N LEU A 233 29.67 -3.81 -18.48
CA LEU A 233 28.28 -4.17 -18.25
C LEU A 233 27.90 -3.96 -16.77
N PHE A 234 28.70 -4.47 -15.83
CA PHE A 234 28.46 -4.27 -14.39
C PHE A 234 28.42 -2.79 -14.01
N LEU A 235 29.42 -2.00 -14.44
CA LEU A 235 29.51 -0.56 -14.15
C LEU A 235 28.35 0.23 -14.77
N SER A 236 27.91 -0.15 -15.96
CA SER A 236 26.79 0.51 -16.65
C SER A 236 25.42 0.11 -16.10
N MET A 237 25.34 -0.98 -15.35
CA MET A 237 24.12 -1.49 -14.72
C MET A 237 23.99 -1.12 -13.24
N THR A 238 24.96 -0.41 -12.66
CA THR A 238 24.96 -0.04 -11.24
C THR A 238 23.70 0.74 -10.84
N ASP A 239 23.23 1.64 -11.69
CA ASP A 239 22.00 2.42 -11.46
C ASP A 239 20.73 1.57 -11.51
N GLN A 240 20.81 0.38 -12.11
CA GLN A 240 19.72 -0.58 -12.24
C GLN A 240 19.69 -1.59 -11.08
N LEU A 241 20.63 -1.53 -10.14
CA LEU A 241 20.66 -2.41 -8.96
C LEU A 241 19.42 -2.23 -8.07
N ALA A 242 18.86 -1.02 -7.99
CA ALA A 242 17.63 -0.77 -7.26
C ALA A 242 16.45 -1.55 -7.85
N ILE A 243 16.31 -1.51 -9.18
CA ILE A 243 15.26 -2.21 -9.93
C ILE A 243 15.47 -3.73 -9.85
N PHE A 244 16.71 -4.22 -10.01
CA PHE A 244 17.00 -5.64 -9.85
C PHE A 244 16.69 -6.14 -8.43
N LYS A 245 17.02 -5.35 -7.40
CA LYS A 245 16.70 -5.68 -6.01
C LYS A 245 15.18 -5.66 -5.76
N GLU A 246 14.46 -4.73 -6.37
CA GLU A 246 12.99 -4.71 -6.33
C GLU A 246 12.43 -5.99 -6.97
N LEU A 247 12.84 -6.31 -8.20
CA LEU A 247 12.42 -7.51 -8.90
C LEU A 247 12.70 -8.79 -8.10
N LEU A 248 13.91 -8.93 -7.54
CA LEU A 248 14.29 -10.09 -6.72
C LEU A 248 13.43 -10.22 -5.45
N ASN A 249 13.08 -9.10 -4.81
CA ASN A 249 12.26 -9.10 -3.60
C ASN A 249 10.79 -9.43 -3.88
N GLU A 250 10.25 -8.93 -5.00
CA GLU A 250 8.83 -9.07 -5.33
C GLU A 250 8.53 -10.40 -6.03
N ALA A 251 9.44 -10.93 -6.87
CA ALA A 251 9.24 -12.19 -7.59
C ALA A 251 9.53 -13.46 -6.75
N GLY A 252 10.40 -13.36 -5.74
CA GLY A 252 10.87 -14.52 -4.97
C GLY A 252 11.70 -15.52 -5.79
N GLU A 253 12.16 -16.60 -5.15
CA GLU A 253 13.08 -17.57 -5.78
C GLU A 253 12.43 -18.34 -6.96
N ASP A 254 11.19 -18.78 -6.77
CA ASP A 254 10.44 -19.51 -7.80
C ASP A 254 10.05 -18.60 -8.99
N GLY A 255 9.62 -17.36 -8.71
CA GLY A 255 9.25 -16.40 -9.74
C GLY A 255 10.45 -15.91 -10.57
N MET A 256 11.60 -15.71 -9.93
CA MET A 256 12.83 -15.38 -10.63
C MET A 256 13.29 -16.49 -11.58
N SER A 257 13.06 -17.77 -11.22
CA SER A 257 13.39 -18.90 -12.08
C SER A 257 12.64 -18.84 -13.42
N VAL A 258 11.35 -18.52 -13.38
CA VAL A 258 10.53 -18.32 -14.60
C VAL A 258 11.01 -17.11 -15.41
N LEU A 259 11.30 -15.99 -14.74
CA LEU A 259 11.79 -14.78 -15.42
C LEU A 259 13.17 -14.98 -16.07
N TYR A 260 14.04 -15.81 -15.48
CA TYR A 260 15.34 -16.12 -16.08
C TYR A 260 15.23 -16.98 -17.34
N GLU A 261 14.19 -17.81 -17.46
CA GLU A 261 13.90 -18.56 -18.69
C GLU A 261 13.36 -17.66 -19.81
N GLU A 262 12.54 -16.66 -19.45
CA GLU A 262 11.92 -15.73 -20.40
C GLU A 262 12.88 -14.60 -20.84
N TYR A 263 13.75 -14.12 -19.94
CA TYR A 263 14.62 -12.97 -20.14
C TYR A 263 16.11 -13.33 -19.97
N SER A 264 16.74 -13.73 -21.08
CA SER A 264 18.14 -14.20 -21.10
C SER A 264 19.18 -13.17 -20.63
N GLY A 265 18.96 -11.88 -20.91
CA GLY A 265 19.82 -10.78 -20.46
C GLY A 265 19.73 -10.57 -18.95
N LEU A 266 18.52 -10.66 -18.38
CA LEU A 266 18.33 -10.66 -16.93
C LEU A 266 19.07 -11.83 -16.27
N SER A 267 18.96 -13.03 -16.83
CA SER A 267 19.70 -14.22 -16.34
C SER A 267 21.21 -14.01 -16.37
N ARG A 268 21.75 -13.41 -17.44
CA ARG A 268 23.18 -13.07 -17.52
C ARG A 268 23.59 -12.07 -16.45
N TYR A 269 22.81 -11.00 -16.26
CA TYR A 269 23.11 -9.98 -15.27
C TYR A 269 23.11 -10.56 -13.84
N ALA A 270 22.15 -11.42 -13.50
CA ALA A 270 22.13 -12.11 -12.22
C ALA A 270 23.38 -12.97 -11.97
N LYS A 271 23.84 -13.71 -12.99
CA LYS A 271 25.09 -14.50 -12.92
C LYS A 271 26.32 -13.62 -12.68
N LEU A 272 26.39 -12.47 -13.36
CA LEU A 272 27.48 -11.52 -13.20
C LEU A 272 27.52 -10.95 -11.77
N LEU A 273 26.37 -10.56 -11.21
CA LEU A 273 26.26 -10.10 -9.83
C LEU A 273 26.69 -11.18 -8.82
N ALA A 274 26.31 -12.44 -9.08
CA ALA A 274 26.72 -13.57 -8.24
C ALA A 274 28.25 -13.80 -8.28
N GLN A 275 28.87 -13.68 -9.44
CA GLN A 275 30.33 -13.80 -9.60
C GLN A 275 31.07 -12.68 -8.87
N VAL A 276 30.62 -11.42 -9.00
CA VAL A 276 31.20 -10.27 -8.28
C VAL A 276 31.08 -10.47 -6.76
N THR A 277 29.92 -10.91 -6.29
CA THR A 277 29.68 -11.19 -4.86
C THR A 277 30.61 -12.30 -4.35
N LEU A 278 30.80 -13.36 -5.12
CA LEU A 278 31.70 -14.45 -4.79
C LEU A 278 33.16 -13.98 -4.73
N ALA A 279 33.61 -13.20 -5.72
CA ALA A 279 34.96 -12.66 -5.79
C ALA A 279 35.28 -11.74 -4.59
N ILE A 280 34.34 -10.87 -4.20
CA ILE A 280 34.48 -10.03 -2.99
C ILE A 280 34.63 -10.91 -1.75
N ARG A 281 33.77 -11.93 -1.58
CA ARG A 281 33.83 -12.83 -0.42
C ARG A 281 35.14 -13.61 -0.36
N THR A 282 35.64 -14.12 -1.48
CA THR A 282 36.92 -14.84 -1.55
C THR A 282 38.12 -13.93 -1.28
N SER A 283 38.10 -12.68 -1.78
CA SER A 283 39.16 -11.70 -1.51
C SER A 283 39.21 -11.27 -0.04
N ALA A 284 38.05 -11.08 0.60
CA ALA A 284 37.95 -10.77 2.02
C ALA A 284 38.49 -11.90 2.92
N MET A 285 38.25 -13.17 2.55
CA MET A 285 38.81 -14.33 3.28
C MET A 285 40.33 -14.47 3.10
N LYS A 286 40.88 -14.12 1.94
CA LYS A 286 42.34 -14.13 1.71
C LYS A 286 43.10 -13.03 2.46
N ALA A 287 42.43 -11.93 2.82
CA ALA A 287 43.02 -10.84 3.61
C ALA A 287 43.05 -11.12 5.13
N LEU A 288 42.41 -12.21 5.57
CA LEU A 288 42.32 -12.66 6.98
C LEU A 288 43.31 -13.79 7.31
N HIS A 289 44.17 -14.17 6.37
CA HIS A 289 45.26 -15.16 6.52
C HIS A 289 46.59 -14.52 6.16
#